data_AF-A0A536AC37-F1
#
_entry.id   AF-A0A536AC37-F1
#
_cell.length_a   1.000
_cell.length_b   1.000
_cell.length_c   1.000
_cell.angle_alpha   90.00
_cell.angle_beta   90.00
_cell.angle_gamma   90.00
#
_symmetry.space_group_name_H-M   'P 1'
#
loop_
_entity.id
_entity.type
_entity.pdbx_description
1 polymer ?
#
loop_
_entity_poly.entity_id
_entity_poly.type
_entity_poly.pdbx_seq_one_letter_code
_entity_poly.pdbx_strand_id
1 'polypeptide(L)' 'MLSRGGRGSVVRVVLRTGWKRQLRRMFAALGLRVVRLRRIRVGPLLLGRLRPGAWRELTAKEIRALGGA' A
#
# COMPACT_ATOMS: atom_id res chain seq x y z
N MET A 1 8.31 -9.82 1.78
CA MET A 1 9.20 -9.92 0.61
C MET A 1 10.09 -8.68 0.60
N LEU A 2 11.40 -8.90 0.72
CA LEU A 2 12.44 -7.87 0.66
C LEU A 2 13.17 -8.03 -0.67
N SER A 3 13.35 -6.95 -1.41
CA SER A 3 14.15 -6.94 -2.64
C SER A 3 15.24 -5.88 -2.49
N ARG A 4 16.49 -6.28 -2.79
CA ARG A 4 17.67 -5.40 -2.76
C ARG A 4 17.75 -4.63 -4.08
N GLY A 5 17.71 -3.30 -4.01
CA GLY A 5 18.19 -2.41 -5.08
C GLY A 5 19.44 -1.68 -4.59
N GLY A 6 20.35 -1.30 -5.50
CA GLY A 6 21.69 -0.80 -5.15
C GLY A 6 21.78 0.44 -4.23
N ARG A 7 20.66 1.04 -3.79
CA ARG A 7 20.59 2.18 -2.84
C ARG A 7 19.50 2.04 -1.76
N GLY A 8 18.89 0.87 -1.58
CA GLY A 8 17.86 0.65 -0.55
C GLY A 8 17.07 -0.65 -0.72
N SER A 9 16.17 -0.91 0.23
CA SER A 9 15.34 -2.11 0.25
C SER A 9 13.87 -1.80 0.04
N VAL A 10 13.19 -2.61 -0.77
CA VAL A 10 11.72 -2.53 -0.91
C VAL A 10 11.07 -3.50 0.07
N VAL A 11 10.14 -2.99 0.88
CA VAL A 11 9.39 -3.78 1.87
C VAL A 11 7.91 -3.71 1.56
N ARG A 12 7.21 -4.85 1.62
CA ARG A 12 5.74 -4.90 1.65
C ARG A 12 5.25 -4.99 3.09
N VAL A 13 4.39 -4.06 3.49
CA VAL A 13 3.79 -4.02 4.83
C VAL A 13 2.27 -4.00 4.68
N VAL A 14 1.59 -4.80 5.52
CA VAL A 14 0.12 -4.79 5.64
C VAL A 14 -0.21 -4.18 6.99
N LEU A 15 -1.07 -3.16 6.98
CA LEU A 15 -1.58 -2.54 8.20
C LEU A 15 -3.09 -2.77 8.29
N ARG A 16 -3.58 -2.98 9.51
CA ARG A 16 -5.01 -2.95 9.84
C ARG A 16 -5.46 -1.58 10.35
N THR A 17 -4.52 -0.74 10.78
CA THR A 17 -4.75 0.64 11.24
C THR A 17 -4.23 1.65 10.23
N GLY A 18 -4.58 2.93 10.42
CA GLY A 18 -4.30 4.01 9.47
C GLY A 18 -3.87 5.32 10.12
N TRP A 19 -3.10 5.28 11.21
CA TRP A 19 -2.73 6.50 11.93
C TRP A 19 -1.83 7.41 11.08
N LYS A 20 -1.88 8.72 11.36
CA LYS A 20 -1.15 9.75 10.60
C LYS A 20 0.34 9.42 10.53
N ARG A 21 0.84 9.19 9.31
CA ARG A 21 2.26 8.86 9.00
C ARG A 21 2.79 7.61 9.73
N GLN A 22 1.93 6.67 10.14
CA GLN A 22 2.30 5.48 10.94
C GLN A 22 3.53 4.75 10.39
N LEU A 23 3.55 4.34 9.12
CA LEU A 23 4.71 3.67 8.51
C LEU A 23 5.98 4.53 8.61
N ARG A 24 5.90 5.82 8.30
CA ARG A 24 7.08 6.69 8.35
C ARG A 24 7.62 6.82 9.78
N ARG A 25 6.74 6.85 10.79
CA ARG A 25 7.14 6.88 12.21
C ARG A 25 7.76 5.55 12.65
N MET A 26 7.15 4.42 12.28
CA MET A 26 7.66 3.08 12.60
C MET A 26 9.08 2.86 12.05
N PHE A 27 9.31 3.18 10.78
CA PHE A 27 10.65 3.04 10.18
C PHE A 27 11.65 4.06 10.74
N ALA A 28 11.23 5.30 11.03
CA ALA A 28 12.10 6.30 11.63
C ALA A 28 12.58 5.90 13.04
N ALA A 29 11.74 5.23 13.83
CA ALA A 29 12.13 4.69 15.14
C ALA A 29 13.25 3.63 15.05
N LEU A 30 13.44 3.01 13.88
CA LEU A 30 14.52 2.06 13.59
C LEU A 30 15.73 2.73 12.91
N GLY A 31 15.78 4.07 12.83
CA GLY A 31 16.81 4.80 12.08
C GLY A 31 16.68 4.70 10.56
N LEU A 32 15.54 4.18 10.04
CA LEU A 32 15.34 3.96 8.61
C LEU A 32 14.52 5.08 7.98
N ARG A 33 14.98 5.58 6.82
CA ARG A 33 14.28 6.61 6.05
C ARG A 33 13.41 6.02 4.95
N VAL A 34 12.10 6.30 4.99
CA VAL A 34 11.16 5.93 3.92
C VAL A 34 11.25 6.93 2.76
N VAL A 35 11.96 6.57 1.70
CA VAL A 35 12.13 7.40 0.49
C VAL A 35 10.90 7.40 -0.43
N ARG A 36 10.19 6.27 -0.53
CA ARG A 36 8.97 6.13 -1.34
C ARG A 36 7.96 5.27 -0.60
N LEU A 37 6.71 5.73 -0.56
CA LEU A 37 5.59 5.00 0.01
C LEU A 37 4.47 4.93 -1.01
N ARG A 38 4.04 3.71 -1.37
CA ARG A 38 2.94 3.49 -2.30
C ARG A 38 1.98 2.46 -1.72
N ARG A 39 0.71 2.83 -1.58
CA ARG A 39 -0.36 1.90 -1.23
C ARG A 39 -0.77 1.16 -2.50
N ILE A 40 -0.58 -0.16 -2.50
CA ILE A 40 -0.86 -1.02 -3.66
C ILE A 40 -2.12 -1.88 -3.48
N ARG A 41 -2.70 -1.90 -2.28
CA ARG A 41 -3.88 -2.68 -1.94
C ARG A 41 -4.68 -2.00 -0.82
N VAL A 42 -6.00 -2.09 -0.87
CA VAL A 42 -6.92 -1.72 0.22
C VAL A 42 -7.92 -2.86 0.39
N GLY A 43 -7.87 -3.55 1.52
CA GLY A 43 -8.68 -4.77 1.72
C GLY A 43 -8.48 -5.76 0.55
N PRO A 44 -9.55 -6.18 -0.14
CA PRO A 44 -9.48 -7.07 -1.30
C PRO A 44 -9.04 -6.37 -2.60
N LEU A 45 -9.05 -5.04 -2.66
CA LEU A 45 -8.80 -4.28 -3.89
C LEU A 45 -7.32 -4.09 -4.16
N LEU A 46 -6.85 -4.51 -5.33
CA LEU A 46 -5.49 -4.30 -5.82
C LEU A 46 -5.43 -3.08 -6.76
N LEU A 47 -4.36 -2.29 -6.65
CA LEU A 47 -4.11 -1.15 -7.56
C LEU A 47 -3.93 -1.60 -9.03
N GLY A 48 -3.40 -2.81 -9.24
CA GLY A 48 -3.23 -3.39 -10.57
C GLY A 48 -2.37 -2.52 -11.50
N ARG A 49 -2.92 -2.23 -12.68
CA ARG A 49 -2.26 -1.47 -13.77
C ARG A 49 -2.72 0.00 -13.85
N LEU A 50 -3.44 0.50 -12.85
CA LEU A 50 -3.95 1.86 -12.85
C LEU A 50 -2.80 2.88 -12.81
N ARG A 51 -2.84 3.85 -13.73
CA ARG A 51 -1.84 4.92 -13.80
C ARG A 51 -2.05 5.93 -12.66
N PRO A 52 -0.99 6.64 -12.21
CA PRO A 52 -1.15 7.73 -11.25
C PRO A 52 -2.19 8.76 -11.73
N GLY A 53 -3.08 9.18 -10.84
CA GLY A 53 -4.16 10.14 -11.15
C GLY A 53 -5.38 9.55 -11.85
N ALA A 54 -5.30 8.34 -12.39
CA ALA A 54 -6.45 7.66 -13.00
C ALA A 54 -7.35 7.02 -11.93
N TRP A 55 -8.62 6.84 -12.30
CA TRP A 55 -9.61 6.08 -11.53
C TRP A 55 -10.36 5.12 -12.45
N ARG A 56 -11.08 4.17 -11.85
CA ARG A 56 -12.02 3.28 -12.54
C ARG A 56 -13.14 2.90 -11.60
N GLU A 57 -14.26 2.45 -12.17
CA GLU A 57 -15.31 1.82 -11.38
C GLU A 57 -14.87 0.45 -10.84
N LEU A 58 -15.47 0.07 -9.71
CA LEU A 58 -15.29 -1.26 -9.14
C LEU A 58 -16.15 -2.26 -9.89
N THR A 59 -15.63 -3.46 -10.10
CA THR A 59 -16.44 -4.55 -10.65
C THR A 59 -17.43 -5.06 -9.61
N ALA A 60 -18.54 -5.67 -10.05
CA ALA A 60 -19.52 -6.28 -9.13
C ALA A 60 -18.88 -7.30 -8.17
N LYS A 61 -17.84 -8.02 -8.61
CA LYS A 61 -17.07 -8.95 -7.76
C LYS A 61 -16.31 -8.22 -6.66
N GLU A 62 -15.71 -7.08 -6.97
CA GLU A 62 -14.95 -6.25 -6.01
C GLU A 62 -15.86 -5.58 -4.99
N ILE A 63 -17.05 -5.15 -5.41
CA ILE A 63 -18.08 -4.59 -4.52
C ILE A 63 -18.51 -5.64 -3.49
N ARG A 64 -18.87 -6.85 -3.94
CA ARG A 64 -19.22 -7.96 -3.05
C ARG A 64 -18.09 -8.33 -2.09
N ALA A 65 -16.84 -8.32 -2.57
CA ALA A 65 -15.67 -8.62 -1.74
C ALA A 65 -15.42 -7.58 -0.63
N LEU A 66 -15.90 -6.35 -0.80
CA LEU A 66 -15.87 -5.31 0.23
C LEU A 66 -17.02 -5.43 1.25
N GLY A 67 -18.00 -6.30 1.00
CA GLY A 67 -19.21 -6.40 1.81
C GLY A 67 -20.35 -5.48 1.34
N GLY A 68 -20.27 -4.93 0.13
CA GLY A 68 -21.42 -4.27 -0.49
C GLY A 68 -22.45 -5.33 -0.90
N ALA A 69 -23.68 -5.17 -0.39
CA ALA A 69 -24.85 -5.97 -0.75
C ALA A 69 -25.19 -5.83 -2.24
#